data_AF-A0A950Z2S9-F1
#
_entry.id   AF-A0A950Z2S9-F1
#
_cell.length_a   1.000
_cell.length_b   1.000
_cell.length_c   1.000
_cell.angle_alpha   90.00
_cell.angle_beta   90.00
_cell.angle_gamma   90.00
#
_symmetry.space_group_name_H-M   'P 1'
#
loop_
_entity.id
_entity.type
_entity.pdbx_description
1 polymer ?
#
loop_
_entity_poly.entity_id
_entity_poly.type
_entity_poly.pdbx_seq_one_letter_code
_entity_poly.pdbx_strand_id
1 'polypeptide(L)'
;GFSSGNISTWFSWPSRVWAVGPQVAQTIFDAGRRRAQVENALAGYDVTVSNYRQTALAAFQEVEDNLSSLRILEAESAKQHEATAAAENSLQLSLNRYKGGLVTYLEVITAQSIALTNERTEADLLRRRMDASVLLIKALGGGWDLSKLPNV
;
A
#
# COMPACT_ATOMS: atom_id res chain seq x y z
N GLY A 1 -92.16 -13.85 -1.87
CA GLY A 1 -91.00 -14.20 -2.73
C GLY A 1 -89.85 -13.31 -2.34
N PHE A 2 -88.65 -13.88 -2.27
CA PHE A 2 -87.41 -13.35 -1.70
C PHE A 2 -87.33 -13.36 -0.16
N SER A 3 -86.75 -14.44 0.36
CA SER A 3 -86.08 -14.46 1.67
C SER A 3 -84.65 -14.96 1.45
N SER A 4 -83.69 -14.09 1.81
CA SER A 4 -82.37 -14.39 2.39
C SER A 4 -81.60 -15.60 1.82
N GLY A 5 -80.48 -15.41 1.13
CA GLY A 5 -79.27 -14.93 1.79
C GLY A 5 -78.67 -16.05 2.64
N ASN A 6 -77.96 -16.98 2.00
CA ASN A 6 -77.10 -17.92 2.72
C ASN A 6 -75.64 -17.65 2.37
N ILE A 7 -75.06 -16.69 3.09
CA ILE A 7 -73.62 -16.38 3.07
C ILE A 7 -72.78 -17.44 3.83
N SER A 8 -73.42 -18.44 4.45
CA SER A 8 -72.73 -19.46 5.25
C SER A 8 -72.09 -20.58 4.42
N THR A 9 -72.36 -20.69 3.11
CA THR A 9 -71.67 -21.65 2.24
C THR A 9 -70.21 -21.27 1.96
N TRP A 10 -69.83 -20.01 2.12
CA TRP A 10 -68.44 -19.54 2.04
C TRP A 10 -67.60 -19.91 3.27
N PHE A 11 -68.25 -20.18 4.40
CA PHE A 11 -67.63 -20.65 5.65
C PHE A 11 -67.74 -22.17 5.85
N SER A 12 -68.15 -22.92 4.80
CA SER A 12 -68.06 -24.38 4.84
C SER A 12 -66.59 -24.81 4.79
N TRP A 13 -66.16 -25.44 5.87
CA TRP A 13 -64.79 -25.88 6.13
C TRP A 13 -64.22 -27.02 5.22
N PRO A 14 -64.93 -27.69 4.27
CA PRO A 14 -64.29 -28.70 3.43
C PRO A 14 -63.52 -28.15 2.21
N SER A 15 -63.43 -26.83 2.00
CA SER A 15 -62.73 -26.24 0.83
C SER A 15 -61.27 -25.81 1.09
N ARG A 16 -60.71 -26.08 2.28
CA ARG A 16 -59.28 -25.83 2.57
C ARG A 16 -58.40 -26.95 2.02
N VAL A 17 -58.04 -26.85 0.75
CA VAL A 17 -56.92 -27.60 0.16
C VAL A 17 -55.61 -26.88 0.47
N TRP A 18 -54.77 -27.49 1.30
CA TRP A 18 -53.38 -27.12 1.50
C TRP A 18 -52.51 -28.29 1.01
N ALA A 19 -51.50 -28.00 0.21
CA ALA A 19 -50.53 -28.99 -0.26
C ALA A 19 -49.16 -28.64 0.30
N VAL A 20 -48.62 -29.52 1.15
CA VAL A 20 -47.24 -29.48 1.62
C VAL A 20 -46.61 -30.77 1.14
N GLY A 21 -45.68 -30.66 0.19
CA GLY A 21 -44.95 -31.79 -0.36
C GLY A 21 -43.54 -31.36 -0.77
N PRO A 22 -42.53 -32.23 -0.63
CA PRO A 22 -41.18 -31.91 -1.07
C PRO A 22 -41.15 -31.79 -2.59
N GLN A 23 -40.67 -30.66 -3.11
CA GLN A 23 -40.39 -30.51 -4.54
C GLN A 23 -38.94 -30.88 -4.81
N VAL A 24 -38.71 -31.89 -5.65
CA VAL A 24 -37.38 -32.29 -6.13
C VAL A 24 -37.31 -31.98 -7.62
N ALA A 25 -36.35 -31.14 -8.02
CA ALA A 25 -36.10 -30.80 -9.41
C ALA A 25 -34.69 -31.25 -9.80
N GLN A 26 -34.58 -32.04 -10.87
CA GLN A 26 -33.32 -32.48 -11.44
C GLN A 26 -33.30 -32.18 -12.93
N THR A 27 -32.25 -31.50 -13.40
CA THR A 27 -32.12 -31.18 -14.82
C THR A 27 -31.59 -32.39 -15.60
N ILE A 28 -32.37 -32.85 -16.59
CA ILE A 28 -32.06 -34.01 -17.44
C ILE A 28 -31.14 -33.62 -18.62
N PHE A 29 -31.27 -32.40 -19.15
CA PHE A 29 -30.41 -31.85 -20.22
C PHE A 29 -30.25 -30.34 -20.07
N ASP A 30 -29.01 -29.83 -20.12
CA ASP A 30 -28.71 -28.40 -19.98
C ASP A 30 -27.67 -27.87 -20.97
N ALA A 31 -27.30 -28.65 -21.99
CA ALA A 31 -26.28 -28.33 -22.98
C ALA A 31 -24.94 -27.84 -22.38
N GLY A 32 -24.58 -28.28 -21.17
CA GLY A 32 -23.35 -27.89 -20.50
C GLY A 32 -23.42 -26.61 -19.67
N ARG A 33 -24.59 -25.98 -19.53
CA ARG A 33 -24.77 -24.73 -18.76
C ARG A 33 -24.22 -24.83 -17.33
N ARG A 34 -24.50 -25.92 -16.61
CA ARG A 34 -23.97 -26.10 -15.24
C ARG A 34 -22.45 -26.25 -15.23
N ARG A 35 -21.87 -26.93 -16.23
CA ARG A 35 -20.42 -27.04 -16.36
C ARG A 35 -19.79 -25.65 -16.57
N ALA A 36 -20.36 -24.84 -17.45
CA ALA A 36 -19.90 -23.47 -17.67
C ALA A 36 -20.04 -22.58 -16.43
N GLN A 37 -21.11 -22.76 -15.62
CA GLN A 37 -21.25 -22.05 -14.35
C GLN A 37 -20.19 -22.45 -13.32
N VAL A 38 -19.87 -23.75 -13.22
CA VAL A 38 -18.79 -24.23 -12.35
C VAL A 38 -17.43 -23.72 -12.84
N GLU A 39 -17.18 -23.77 -14.14
CA GLU A 39 -15.95 -23.25 -14.74
C GLU A 39 -15.78 -21.75 -14.50
N ASN A 40 -16.86 -20.97 -14.62
CA ASN A 40 -16.85 -19.54 -14.31
C ASN A 40 -16.53 -19.28 -12.82
N ALA A 41 -17.13 -20.07 -11.91
CA ALA A 41 -16.84 -19.96 -10.48
C ALA A 41 -15.38 -20.33 -10.14
N LEU A 42 -14.84 -21.38 -10.78
CA LEU A 42 -13.44 -21.77 -10.64
C LEU A 42 -12.49 -20.70 -11.17
N ALA A 43 -12.78 -20.13 -12.35
CA ALA A 43 -12.00 -19.02 -12.89
C ALA A 43 -12.03 -17.79 -11.96
N GLY A 44 -13.18 -17.48 -11.34
CA GLY A 44 -13.28 -16.42 -10.34
C GLY A 44 -12.45 -16.68 -9.07
N TYR A 45 -12.37 -17.93 -8.64
CA TYR A 45 -11.48 -18.34 -7.55
C TYR A 45 -10.00 -18.16 -7.94
N ASP A 46 -9.60 -18.58 -9.14
CA ASP A 46 -8.22 -18.45 -9.63
C ASP A 46 -7.79 -16.98 -9.73
N VAL A 47 -8.69 -16.08 -10.12
CA VAL A 47 -8.47 -14.63 -10.09
C VAL A 47 -8.22 -14.14 -8.67
N THR A 48 -9.00 -14.60 -7.69
CA THR A 48 -8.86 -14.21 -6.29
C THR A 48 -7.52 -14.68 -5.71
N VAL A 49 -7.13 -15.92 -5.99
CA VAL A 49 -5.82 -16.46 -5.58
C VAL A 49 -4.68 -15.68 -6.23
N SER A 50 -4.81 -15.34 -7.51
CA SER A 50 -3.79 -14.56 -8.23
C SER A 50 -3.65 -13.15 -7.67
N ASN A 51 -4.76 -12.47 -7.37
CA ASN A 51 -4.76 -11.16 -6.74
C ASN A 51 -4.11 -11.21 -5.35
N TYR A 52 -4.40 -12.23 -4.54
CA TYR A 52 -3.74 -12.41 -3.25
C TYR A 52 -2.23 -12.55 -3.39
N ARG A 53 -1.76 -13.40 -4.32
CA ARG A 53 -0.34 -13.57 -4.60
C ARG A 53 0.31 -12.26 -5.06
N GLN A 54 -0.35 -11.51 -5.94
CA GLN A 54 0.15 -10.24 -6.43
C GLN A 54 0.29 -9.22 -5.28
N THR A 55 -0.73 -9.09 -4.42
CA THR A 55 -0.69 -8.20 -3.26
C THR A 55 0.45 -8.56 -2.30
N ALA A 56 0.64 -9.86 -2.03
CA ALA A 56 1.74 -10.32 -1.18
C ALA A 56 3.11 -9.98 -1.79
N LEU A 57 3.31 -10.27 -3.08
CA LEU A 57 4.56 -9.96 -3.78
C LEU A 57 4.85 -8.47 -3.83
N ALA A 58 3.83 -7.64 -4.08
CA ALA A 58 3.97 -6.19 -4.07
C ALA A 58 4.37 -5.68 -2.68
N ALA A 59 3.77 -6.20 -1.61
CA ALA A 59 4.15 -5.84 -0.25
C ALA A 59 5.60 -6.23 0.09
N PHE A 60 6.05 -7.44 -0.31
CA PHE A 60 7.45 -7.84 -0.15
C PHE A 60 8.40 -6.92 -0.92
N GLN A 61 8.04 -6.56 -2.16
CA GLN A 61 8.83 -5.65 -2.98
C GLN A 61 8.95 -4.27 -2.31
N GLU A 62 7.85 -3.69 -1.83
CA GLU A 62 7.86 -2.38 -1.16
C GLU A 62 8.74 -2.36 0.10
N VAL A 63 8.75 -3.45 0.88
CA VAL A 63 9.62 -3.57 2.06
C VAL A 63 11.10 -3.62 1.64
N GLU A 64 11.43 -4.45 0.66
CA GLU A 64 12.80 -4.60 0.17
C GLU A 64 13.34 -3.31 -0.48
N ASP A 65 12.52 -2.63 -1.28
CA ASP A 65 12.88 -1.36 -1.92
C ASP A 65 13.26 -0.31 -0.86
N ASN A 66 12.50 -0.20 0.23
CA ASN A 66 12.78 0.76 1.30
C ASN A 66 13.98 0.34 2.18
N LEU A 67 14.16 -0.95 2.47
CA LEU A 67 15.34 -1.45 3.18
C LEU A 67 16.63 -1.21 2.39
N SER A 68 16.59 -1.51 1.09
CA SER A 68 17.72 -1.27 0.19
C SER A 68 18.03 0.22 0.06
N SER A 69 17.00 1.06 -0.07
CA SER A 69 17.14 2.53 -0.08
C SER A 69 17.83 3.04 1.19
N LEU A 70 17.39 2.61 2.37
CA LEU A 70 18.02 3.00 3.65
C LEU A 70 19.50 2.62 3.71
N ARG A 71 19.85 1.39 3.29
CA ARG A 71 21.23 0.90 3.26
C ARG A 71 22.11 1.71 2.30
N ILE A 72 21.62 2.01 1.11
CA ILE A 72 22.36 2.81 0.12
C ILE A 72 22.54 4.24 0.62
N LEU A 73 21.48 4.85 1.14
CA LEU A 73 21.52 6.21 1.67
C LEU A 73 22.43 6.34 2.90
N GLU A 74 22.56 5.29 3.71
CA GLU A 74 23.52 5.27 4.82
C GLU A 74 24.97 5.36 4.31
N ALA A 75 25.33 4.55 3.30
CA ALA A 75 26.65 4.61 2.69
C ALA A 75 26.91 5.96 1.98
N GLU A 76 25.90 6.48 1.28
CA GLU A 76 25.96 7.80 0.62
C GLU A 76 26.14 8.92 1.67
N SER A 77 25.40 8.87 2.78
CA SER A 77 25.49 9.83 3.88
C SER A 77 26.88 9.87 4.51
N ALA A 78 27.53 8.72 4.71
CA ALA A 78 28.89 8.67 5.24
C ALA A 78 29.89 9.36 4.29
N LYS A 79 29.76 9.13 2.98
CA LYS A 79 30.63 9.76 1.98
C LYS A 79 30.36 11.24 1.80
N GLN A 80 29.11 11.66 1.85
CA GLN A 80 28.76 13.08 1.81
C GLN A 80 29.27 13.82 3.05
N HIS A 81 29.23 13.20 4.23
CA HIS A 81 29.79 13.78 5.44
C HIS A 81 31.30 14.04 5.32
N GLU A 82 32.06 13.07 4.78
CA GLU A 82 33.48 13.26 4.45
C GLU A 82 33.70 14.43 3.46
N ALA A 83 32.84 14.56 2.44
CA ALA A 83 32.90 15.62 1.45
C ALA A 83 32.59 17.01 2.02
N THR A 84 31.58 17.11 2.89
CA THR A 84 31.25 18.36 3.61
C THR A 84 32.42 18.79 4.49
N ALA A 85 32.98 17.89 5.29
CA ALA A 85 34.14 18.20 6.13
C ALA A 85 35.35 18.65 5.30
N ALA A 86 35.60 18.03 4.13
CA ALA A 86 36.67 18.46 3.23
C ALA A 86 36.41 19.87 2.65
N ALA A 87 35.17 20.19 2.29
CA ALA A 87 34.78 21.50 1.78
C ALA A 87 34.91 22.60 2.85
N GLU A 88 34.52 22.33 4.09
CA GLU A 88 34.70 23.23 5.23
C GLU A 88 36.18 23.51 5.51
N ASN A 89 37.02 22.49 5.48
CA ASN A 89 38.48 22.65 5.62
C ASN A 89 39.07 23.51 4.49
N SER A 90 38.61 23.31 3.26
CA SER A 90 39.01 24.13 2.10
C SER A 90 38.61 25.59 2.29
N LEU A 91 37.39 25.85 2.76
CA LEU A 91 36.93 27.19 3.10
C LEU A 91 37.81 27.85 4.17
N GLN A 92 38.16 27.12 5.23
CA GLN A 92 39.05 27.63 6.28
C GLN A 92 40.43 27.99 5.71
N LEU A 93 40.97 27.17 4.81
CA LEU A 93 42.24 27.44 4.14
C LEU A 93 42.17 28.70 3.26
N SER A 94 41.13 28.85 2.45
CA SER A 94 40.92 30.04 1.61
C SER A 94 40.78 31.30 2.46
N LEU A 95 40.07 31.23 3.59
CA LEU A 95 39.96 32.34 4.54
C LEU A 95 41.31 32.74 5.13
N ASN A 96 42.14 31.76 5.51
CA ASN A 96 43.47 32.03 6.05
C ASN A 96 44.38 32.67 4.99
N ARG A 97 44.35 32.18 3.75
CA ARG A 97 45.11 32.76 2.63
C ARG A 97 44.66 34.19 2.32
N TYR A 98 43.36 34.46 2.35
CA TYR A 98 42.83 35.81 2.14
C TYR A 98 43.30 36.77 3.24
N LYS A 99 43.21 36.35 4.51
CA LYS A 99 43.73 37.13 5.65
C LYS A 99 45.23 37.37 5.57
N GLY A 100 45.98 36.43 5.00
CA GLY A 100 47.41 36.55 4.71
C GLY A 100 47.74 37.37 3.46
N GLY A 101 46.74 37.88 2.73
CA GLY A 101 46.95 38.65 1.50
C GLY A 101 47.41 37.83 0.28
N LEU A 102 47.31 36.50 0.35
CA LEU A 102 47.80 35.58 -0.68
C LEU A 102 46.78 35.33 -1.81
N VAL A 103 45.50 35.54 -1.55
CA VAL A 103 44.40 35.31 -2.49
C VAL A 103 43.36 36.42 -2.40
N THR A 104 42.53 36.54 -3.43
CA THR A 104 41.41 37.49 -3.43
C THR A 104 40.23 36.94 -2.63
N TYR A 105 39.34 37.82 -2.18
CA TYR A 105 38.12 37.42 -1.49
C TYR A 105 37.17 36.57 -2.38
N LEU A 106 37.32 36.64 -3.71
CA LEU A 106 36.55 35.81 -4.63
C LEU A 106 36.77 34.31 -4.36
N GLU A 107 38.01 33.90 -4.06
CA GLU A 107 38.33 32.50 -3.75
C GLU A 107 37.63 32.01 -2.47
N VAL A 108 37.50 32.90 -1.47
CA VAL A 108 36.72 32.63 -0.25
C VAL A 108 35.25 32.40 -0.59
N ILE A 109 34.65 33.25 -1.42
CA ILE A 109 33.25 33.11 -1.83
C ILE A 109 33.01 31.83 -2.63
N THR A 110 33.94 31.47 -3.52
CA THR A 110 33.88 30.20 -4.25
C THR A 110 33.92 29.02 -3.27
N ALA A 111 34.84 29.02 -2.29
CA ALA A 111 34.92 27.97 -1.29
C ALA A 111 33.66 27.91 -0.39
N GLN A 112 33.10 29.06 0.01
CA GLN A 112 31.84 29.12 0.76
C GLN A 112 30.69 28.51 -0.03
N SER A 113 30.59 28.81 -1.33
CA SER A 113 29.53 28.25 -2.18
C SER A 113 29.65 26.73 -2.30
N ILE A 114 30.86 26.19 -2.35
CA ILE A 114 31.10 24.74 -2.38
C ILE A 114 30.70 24.10 -1.04
N ALA A 115 31.14 24.68 0.09
CA ALA A 115 30.78 24.19 1.43
C ALA A 115 29.25 24.17 1.63
N LEU A 116 28.58 25.29 1.35
CA LEU A 116 27.12 25.40 1.45
C LEU A 116 26.38 24.39 0.55
N THR A 117 26.92 24.11 -0.64
CA THR A 117 26.32 23.10 -1.52
C THR A 117 26.43 21.70 -0.92
N ASN A 118 27.57 21.36 -0.31
CA ASN A 118 27.77 20.07 0.36
C ASN A 118 26.87 19.93 1.60
N GLU A 119 26.78 20.97 2.44
CA GLU A 119 25.87 20.99 3.59
C GLU A 119 24.40 20.78 3.17
N ARG A 120 23.97 21.41 2.08
CA ARG A 120 22.62 21.22 1.53
C ARG A 120 22.38 19.79 1.05
N THR A 121 23.35 19.20 0.36
CA THR A 121 23.27 17.80 -0.08
C THR A 121 23.21 16.85 1.13
N GLU A 122 24.00 17.10 2.18
CA GLU A 122 23.97 16.32 3.40
C GLU A 122 22.59 16.39 4.11
N ALA A 123 22.01 17.58 4.18
CA ALA A 123 20.65 17.76 4.72
C ALA A 123 19.59 17.06 3.86
N ASP A 124 19.72 17.07 2.53
CA ASP A 124 18.82 16.36 1.63
C ASP A 124 18.92 14.84 1.80
N LEU A 125 20.13 14.29 1.99
CA LEU A 125 20.32 12.88 2.28
C LEU A 125 19.66 12.48 3.60
N LEU A 126 19.78 13.30 4.64
CA LEU A 126 19.08 13.07 5.89
C LEU A 126 17.56 13.03 5.70
N ARG A 127 17.00 13.98 4.94
CA ARG A 127 15.57 13.99 4.59
C ARG A 127 15.17 12.70 3.87
N ARG A 128 15.90 12.29 2.83
CA ARG A 128 15.63 11.06 2.07
C ARG A 128 15.67 9.80 2.96
N ARG A 129 16.57 9.74 3.94
CA ARG A 129 16.63 8.65 4.94
C ARG A 129 15.40 8.63 5.82
N MET A 130 14.90 9.79 6.27
CA MET A 130 13.67 9.88 7.03
C MET A 130 12.46 9.43 6.20
N ASP A 131 12.36 9.90 4.95
CA ASP A 131 11.30 9.51 4.02
C ASP A 131 11.28 7.98 3.81
N ALA A 132 12.44 7.37 3.53
CA ALA A 132 12.57 5.92 3.37
C ALA A 132 12.20 5.14 4.65
N SER A 133 12.53 5.69 5.82
CA SER A 133 12.15 5.09 7.12
C SER A 133 10.64 5.10 7.33
N VAL A 134 9.96 6.21 7.00
CA VAL A 134 8.51 6.32 7.09
C VAL A 134 7.82 5.39 6.10
N LEU A 135 8.33 5.30 4.87
CA LEU A 135 7.82 4.37 3.85
C LEU A 135 8.00 2.91 4.27
N LEU A 136 9.12 2.56 4.90
CA LEU A 136 9.32 1.23 5.47
C LEU A 136 8.31 0.92 6.58
N ILE A 137 8.09 1.87 7.50
CA ILE A 137 7.08 1.72 8.57
C ILE A 137 5.70 1.47 7.95
N LYS A 138 5.34 2.22 6.90
CA LYS A 138 4.09 2.04 6.16
C LYS A 138 4.01 0.65 5.50
N ALA A 139 5.07 0.22 4.80
CA ALA A 139 5.11 -1.05 4.10
C ALA A 139 5.00 -2.26 5.07
N LEU A 140 5.54 -2.12 6.29
CA LEU A 140 5.42 -3.11 7.36
C LEU A 140 4.04 -3.11 8.06
N GLY A 141 3.09 -2.27 7.60
CA GLY A 141 1.73 -2.21 8.13
C GLY A 141 1.46 -1.04 9.09
N GLY A 142 2.40 -0.09 9.25
CA GLY A 142 2.14 1.18 9.91
C GLY A 142 1.75 1.10 11.39
N GLY A 143 2.07 -0.01 12.07
CA GLY A 143 1.64 -0.28 13.45
C GLY A 143 0.26 -0.93 13.58
N TRP A 144 -0.31 -1.43 12.48
CA TRP A 144 -1.53 -2.23 12.50
C TRP A 144 -1.35 -3.51 13.31
N ASP A 145 -2.31 -3.80 14.18
CA ASP A 145 -2.29 -4.95 15.06
C ASP A 145 -3.60 -5.74 14.89
N LEU A 146 -3.48 -6.95 14.36
CA LEU A 146 -4.61 -7.86 14.11
C LEU A 146 -5.38 -8.17 15.41
N SER A 147 -4.74 -8.10 16.57
CA SER A 147 -5.39 -8.35 17.87
C SER A 147 -6.36 -7.24 18.29
N LYS A 148 -6.31 -6.07 17.63
CA LYS A 148 -7.20 -4.93 17.89
C LYS A 148 -8.43 -4.90 16.99
N LEU A 149 -8.56 -5.85 16.06
CA LEU A 149 -9.75 -5.97 15.24
C LEU A 149 -10.90 -6.59 16.04
N PRO A 150 -12.14 -6.08 15.91
CA PRO A 150 -13.29 -6.74 16.50
C PRO A 150 -13.43 -8.13 15.89
N ASN A 151 -13.55 -9.14 16.75
CA ASN A 151 -13.83 -10.51 16.32
C ASN A 151 -15.16 -10.52 15.55
N VAL A 152 -15.12 -10.92 14.29
CA VAL A 152 -16.28 -11.20 13.44
C VAL A 152 -16.67 -12.66 13.49
#